data_AF-A0A4Q6ESN4-F1
#
_entry.id   AF-A0A4Q6ESN4-F1
#
_cell.length_a   1.000
_cell.length_b   1.000
_cell.length_c   1.000
_cell.angle_alpha   90.00
_cell.angle_beta   90.00
_cell.angle_gamma   90.00
#
_symmetry.space_group_name_H-M   'P 1'
#
loop_
_entity.id
_entity.type
_entity.pdbx_description
1 polymer ?
#
loop_
_entity_poly.entity_id
_entity_poly.type
_entity_poly.pdbx_seq_one_letter_code
_entity_poly.pdbx_strand_id
1 'polypeptide(L)'
;MKILSGQTAKPKVLGNERGVAMMMAMITMLLMTILAAELVYETTVYNNIVFRQVDQLRAKMLARSGLRLALLQVRAAKKAGTKAKGLLGDSAGSLVDQLWQTPLILPPPAIPGVSGMEAEGLTKFGKDLSLGGTIGINITGENSRLSLNQLVWNKPAEPAKPGSTGTQTGATNPSAQPPLATTPAASNPQQQTEQLKQSREAMIKVVDQLLQRKRETDEKFNQRAYGLTSQILIGNLVAWMDPQTEMDGEGRDKKDYY
;
A
#
# COMPACT_ATOMS: atom_id res chain seq x y z
N MET A 1 -92.04 -68.90 28.09
CA MET A 1 -90.65 -69.35 27.86
C MET A 1 -89.91 -68.20 27.19
N LYS A 2 -89.06 -67.46 27.92
CA LYS A 2 -88.36 -66.26 27.45
C LYS A 2 -86.89 -66.45 27.79
N ILE A 3 -86.05 -66.70 26.78
CA ILE A 3 -84.62 -66.95 26.96
C ILE A 3 -83.92 -65.59 26.87
N LEU A 4 -83.37 -65.13 27.99
CA LEU A 4 -82.54 -63.93 28.09
C LEU A 4 -81.14 -64.26 27.54
N SER A 5 -80.83 -63.75 26.36
CA SER A 5 -79.50 -63.76 25.77
C SER A 5 -78.65 -62.68 26.42
N GLY A 6 -77.65 -63.10 27.20
CA GLY A 6 -76.63 -62.21 27.77
C GLY A 6 -75.55 -61.88 26.74
N GLN A 7 -75.50 -60.62 26.30
CA GLN A 7 -74.33 -60.08 25.59
C GLN A 7 -73.20 -59.81 26.59
N THR A 8 -72.08 -60.50 26.44
CA THR A 8 -70.82 -60.18 27.13
C THR A 8 -70.04 -59.14 26.32
N ALA A 9 -69.88 -57.94 26.88
CA ALA A 9 -69.11 -56.87 26.27
C ALA A 9 -67.60 -57.22 26.27
N LYS A 10 -66.98 -57.30 25.09
CA LYS A 10 -65.51 -57.43 24.95
C LYS A 10 -64.81 -56.15 25.43
N PRO A 11 -63.76 -56.24 26.27
CA PRO A 11 -62.99 -55.08 26.66
C PRO A 11 -62.26 -54.50 25.43
N LYS A 12 -62.51 -53.23 25.15
CA LYS A 12 -61.85 -52.46 24.09
C LYS A 12 -60.45 -52.07 24.58
N VAL A 13 -59.43 -52.74 24.06
CA VAL A 13 -58.02 -52.37 24.30
C VAL A 13 -57.81 -50.97 23.69
N LEU A 14 -57.67 -49.95 24.52
CA LEU A 14 -57.26 -48.61 24.11
C LEU A 14 -55.78 -48.70 23.71
N GLY A 15 -55.50 -48.66 22.41
CA GLY A 15 -54.14 -48.76 21.87
C GLY A 15 -53.24 -47.66 22.39
N ASN A 16 -51.98 -48.01 22.71
CA ASN A 16 -50.97 -47.14 23.30
C ASN A 16 -50.38 -46.11 22.30
N GLU A 17 -51.17 -45.66 21.32
CA GLU A 17 -50.76 -44.84 20.17
C GLU A 17 -50.37 -43.40 20.56
N ARG A 18 -50.88 -42.92 21.70
CA ARG A 18 -50.59 -41.57 22.21
C ARG A 18 -49.10 -41.35 22.54
N GLY A 19 -48.40 -42.38 23.02
CA GLY A 19 -46.96 -42.29 23.29
C GLY A 19 -46.13 -42.19 22.02
N VAL A 20 -46.51 -42.96 20.99
CA VAL A 20 -45.81 -42.98 19.70
C VAL A 20 -45.97 -41.63 18.97
N ALA A 21 -47.17 -41.04 19.01
CA ALA A 21 -47.42 -39.73 18.41
C ALA A 21 -46.57 -38.62 19.08
N MET A 22 -46.43 -38.64 20.40
CA MET A 22 -45.58 -37.68 21.12
C MET A 22 -44.10 -37.86 20.79
N MET A 23 -43.60 -39.10 20.70
CA MET A 23 -42.21 -39.35 20.30
C MET A 23 -41.94 -38.87 18.86
N MET A 24 -42.86 -39.12 17.93
CA MET A 24 -42.75 -38.59 16.56
C MET A 24 -42.75 -37.07 16.52
N ALA A 25 -43.58 -36.41 17.33
CA ALA A 25 -43.60 -34.95 17.44
C ALA A 25 -42.26 -34.39 17.99
N MET A 26 -41.68 -35.04 19.01
CA MET A 26 -40.38 -34.61 19.55
C MET A 26 -39.25 -34.79 18.54
N ILE A 27 -39.23 -35.91 17.82
CA ILE A 27 -38.19 -36.18 16.80
C ILE A 27 -38.31 -35.17 15.65
N THR A 28 -39.52 -34.90 15.15
CA THR A 28 -39.73 -33.90 14.09
C THR A 28 -39.38 -32.49 14.54
N MET A 29 -39.69 -32.12 15.78
CA MET A 29 -39.29 -30.83 16.35
C MET A 29 -37.77 -30.71 16.47
N LEU A 30 -37.08 -31.78 16.90
CA LEU A 30 -35.63 -31.81 16.98
C LEU A 30 -34.98 -31.67 15.60
N LEU A 31 -35.50 -32.39 14.59
CA LEU A 31 -35.02 -32.27 13.20
C LEU A 31 -35.22 -30.86 12.64
N MET A 32 -36.40 -30.26 12.85
CA MET A 32 -36.66 -28.87 12.43
C MET A 32 -35.75 -27.88 13.12
N THR A 33 -35.43 -28.10 14.40
CA THR A 33 -34.51 -27.22 15.15
C THR A 33 -33.09 -27.30 14.59
N ILE A 34 -32.59 -28.48 14.24
CA ILE A 34 -31.27 -28.65 13.62
C ILE A 34 -31.23 -27.98 12.25
N LEU A 35 -32.23 -28.21 11.39
CA LEU A 35 -32.30 -27.57 10.07
C LEU A 35 -32.42 -26.04 10.16
N ALA A 36 -33.19 -25.53 11.12
CA ALA A 36 -33.28 -24.10 11.36
C ALA A 36 -31.93 -23.52 11.81
N ALA A 37 -31.20 -24.23 12.67
CA ALA A 37 -29.88 -23.81 13.12
C ALA A 37 -28.85 -23.77 11.96
N GLU A 38 -28.83 -24.80 11.11
CA GLU A 38 -27.96 -24.85 9.94
C GLU A 38 -28.28 -23.73 8.94
N LEU A 39 -29.57 -23.50 8.65
CA LEU A 39 -30.00 -22.43 7.75
C LEU A 39 -29.62 -21.04 8.25
N VAL A 40 -29.81 -20.78 9.56
CA VAL A 40 -29.43 -19.51 10.18
C VAL A 40 -27.91 -19.33 10.14
N TYR A 41 -27.14 -20.40 10.36
CA TYR A 41 -25.69 -20.37 10.28
C TYR A 41 -25.21 -20.05 8.86
N GLU A 42 -25.68 -20.80 7.85
CA GLU A 42 -25.32 -20.57 6.44
C GLU A 42 -25.69 -19.16 5.98
N THR A 43 -26.89 -18.69 6.33
CA THR A 43 -27.34 -17.31 6.00
C THR A 43 -26.41 -16.28 6.62
N THR A 44 -26.02 -16.46 7.88
CA THR A 44 -25.12 -15.53 8.58
C THR A 44 -23.73 -15.53 7.98
N VAL A 45 -23.18 -16.70 7.65
CA VAL A 45 -21.86 -16.83 7.03
C VAL A 45 -21.87 -16.20 5.64
N TYR A 46 -22.88 -16.51 4.83
CA TYR A 46 -23.03 -15.96 3.48
C TYR A 46 -23.15 -14.43 3.50
N ASN A 47 -23.99 -13.89 4.38
CA ASN A 47 -24.16 -12.45 4.52
C ASN A 47 -22.85 -11.76 4.90
N ASN A 48 -22.07 -12.34 5.83
CA ASN A 48 -20.75 -11.84 6.19
C ASN A 48 -19.76 -11.84 5.00
N ILE A 49 -19.77 -12.88 4.17
CA ILE A 49 -18.91 -12.96 2.98
C ILE A 49 -19.30 -11.87 1.98
N VAL A 50 -20.60 -11.71 1.71
CA VAL A 50 -21.10 -10.68 0.78
C VAL A 50 -20.74 -9.27 1.27
N PHE A 51 -20.90 -8.98 2.57
CA PHE A 51 -20.51 -7.68 3.12
C PHE A 51 -19.01 -7.41 2.95
N ARG A 52 -18.15 -8.39 3.24
CA ARG A 52 -16.70 -8.23 3.03
C ARG A 52 -16.35 -7.97 1.57
N GLN A 53 -17.01 -8.62 0.62
CA GLN A 53 -16.78 -8.39 -0.81
C GLN A 53 -17.22 -6.98 -1.23
N VAL A 54 -18.38 -6.53 -0.76
CA VAL A 54 -18.88 -5.17 -1.01
C VAL A 54 -17.92 -4.14 -0.43
N ASP A 55 -17.43 -4.34 0.80
CA ASP A 55 -16.50 -3.41 1.44
C ASP A 55 -15.13 -3.39 0.77
N GLN A 56 -14.62 -4.53 0.30
CA GLN A 56 -13.41 -4.59 -0.52
C GLN A 56 -13.58 -3.82 -1.83
N LEU A 57 -14.72 -3.97 -2.50
CA LEU A 57 -15.02 -3.25 -3.74
C LEU A 57 -15.11 -1.74 -3.48
N ARG A 58 -15.78 -1.33 -2.40
CA ARG A 58 -15.86 0.07 -1.97
C ARG A 58 -14.47 0.63 -1.69
N ALA A 59 -13.65 -0.06 -0.88
CA ALA A 59 -12.28 0.35 -0.57
C ALA A 59 -11.44 0.51 -1.84
N LYS A 60 -11.56 -0.41 -2.81
CA LYS A 60 -10.86 -0.33 -4.10
C LYS A 60 -11.32 0.88 -4.93
N MET A 61 -12.61 1.15 -4.98
CA MET A 61 -13.15 2.32 -5.70
C MET A 61 -12.75 3.64 -5.03
N LEU A 62 -12.79 3.69 -3.69
CA LEU A 62 -12.30 4.81 -2.90
C LEU A 62 -10.82 5.04 -3.16
N ALA A 63 -9.97 4.00 -3.10
CA ALA A 63 -8.55 4.11 -3.42
C ALA A 63 -8.31 4.62 -4.86
N ARG A 64 -9.08 4.14 -5.84
CA ARG A 64 -9.01 4.62 -7.23
C ARG A 64 -9.40 6.09 -7.36
N SER A 65 -10.41 6.53 -6.62
CA SER A 65 -10.81 7.95 -6.58
C SER A 65 -9.74 8.82 -5.90
N GLY A 66 -9.15 8.34 -4.79
CA GLY A 66 -8.05 8.99 -4.11
C GLY A 66 -6.82 9.15 -4.99
N LEU A 67 -6.47 8.13 -5.78
CA LEU A 67 -5.40 8.20 -6.77
C LEU A 67 -5.67 9.29 -7.84
N ARG A 68 -6.92 9.38 -8.33
CA ARG A 68 -7.29 10.41 -9.31
C ARG A 68 -7.20 11.82 -8.71
N LEU A 69 -7.57 11.99 -7.44
CA LEU A 69 -7.43 13.25 -6.72
C LEU A 69 -5.96 13.61 -6.48
N ALA A 70 -5.13 12.65 -6.08
CA ALA A 70 -3.69 12.84 -5.93
C ALA A 70 -3.06 13.29 -7.26
N LEU A 71 -3.43 12.65 -8.36
CA LEU A 71 -2.97 13.02 -9.69
C LEU A 71 -3.44 14.42 -10.10
N LEU A 72 -4.67 14.78 -9.74
CA LEU A 72 -5.19 16.15 -9.95
C LEU A 72 -4.36 17.17 -9.16
N GLN A 73 -4.04 16.89 -7.88
CA GLN A 73 -3.21 17.75 -7.04
C GLN A 73 -1.82 17.94 -7.64
N VAL A 74 -1.15 16.88 -8.08
CA VAL A 74 0.16 16.96 -8.76
C VAL A 74 0.07 17.75 -10.05
N ARG A 75 -0.97 17.54 -10.87
CA ARG A 75 -1.17 18.32 -12.11
C ARG A 75 -1.47 19.80 -11.83
N ALA A 76 -2.24 20.09 -10.79
CA ALA A 76 -2.54 21.45 -10.35
C ALA A 76 -1.26 22.13 -9.86
N ALA A 77 -0.47 21.47 -9.01
CA ALA A 77 0.83 21.95 -8.53
C ALA A 77 1.79 22.22 -9.68
N LYS A 78 1.89 21.31 -10.67
CA LYS A 78 2.73 21.52 -11.87
C LYS A 78 2.31 22.76 -12.66
N LYS A 79 1.00 22.92 -12.93
CA LYS A 79 0.47 24.10 -13.65
C LYS A 79 0.63 25.39 -12.84
N ALA A 80 0.46 25.32 -11.53
CA ALA A 80 0.69 26.45 -10.62
C ALA A 80 2.17 26.83 -10.64
N GLY A 81 3.08 25.87 -10.59
CA GLY A 81 4.52 26.10 -10.64
C GLY A 81 4.99 26.74 -11.95
N THR A 82 4.44 26.35 -13.11
CA THR A 82 4.80 27.04 -14.37
C THR A 82 4.32 28.49 -14.39
N LYS A 83 3.16 28.79 -13.81
CA LYS A 83 2.65 30.17 -13.73
C LYS A 83 3.39 30.99 -12.66
N ALA A 84 3.64 30.39 -11.51
CA ALA A 84 4.34 31.01 -10.39
C ALA A 84 5.81 31.29 -10.71
N LYS A 85 6.49 30.40 -11.46
CA LYS A 85 7.86 30.67 -11.94
C LYS A 85 7.94 31.90 -12.84
N GLY A 86 6.87 32.18 -13.61
CA GLY A 86 6.76 33.40 -14.42
C GLY A 86 6.54 34.69 -13.61
N LEU A 87 6.08 34.58 -12.36
CA LEU A 87 5.75 35.74 -11.50
C LEU A 87 6.72 35.94 -10.33
N LEU A 88 7.21 34.86 -9.73
CA LEU A 88 8.00 34.84 -8.49
C LEU A 88 9.43 34.30 -8.68
N GLY A 89 9.82 33.93 -9.91
CA GLY A 89 11.14 33.37 -10.19
C GLY A 89 11.38 32.01 -9.52
N ASP A 90 12.64 31.69 -9.18
CA ASP A 90 13.03 30.37 -8.66
C ASP A 90 12.52 30.07 -7.24
N SER A 91 12.05 31.08 -6.50
CA SER A 91 11.44 30.91 -5.17
C SER A 91 10.09 30.16 -5.19
N ALA A 92 9.45 30.05 -6.37
CA ALA A 92 8.18 29.33 -6.54
C ALA A 92 8.29 27.81 -6.35
N GLY A 93 9.49 27.23 -6.50
CA GLY A 93 9.68 25.77 -6.44
C GLY A 93 9.34 25.18 -5.07
N SER A 94 9.80 25.80 -3.99
CA SER A 94 9.59 25.29 -2.62
C SER A 94 8.13 25.37 -2.18
N LEU A 95 7.43 26.46 -2.54
CA LEU A 95 6.01 26.65 -2.24
C LEU A 95 5.13 25.63 -3.00
N VAL A 96 5.47 25.37 -4.26
CA VAL A 96 4.78 24.34 -5.06
C VAL A 96 5.03 22.96 -4.46
N ASP A 97 6.23 22.71 -3.94
CA ASP A 97 6.55 21.44 -3.30
C ASP A 97 5.75 21.19 -2.02
N GLN A 98 5.56 22.23 -1.21
CA GLN A 98 4.75 22.15 -0.01
C GLN A 98 3.26 21.92 -0.32
N LEU A 99 2.76 22.45 -1.44
CA LEU A 99 1.35 22.33 -1.83
C LEU A 99 0.95 20.89 -2.19
N TRP A 100 1.83 20.13 -2.87
CA TRP A 100 1.52 18.74 -3.21
C TRP A 100 1.78 17.76 -2.05
N GLN A 101 2.62 18.12 -1.09
CA GLN A 101 2.85 17.34 0.13
C GLN A 101 1.74 17.49 1.18
N THR A 102 0.84 18.46 1.00
CA THR A 102 -0.26 18.68 1.93
C THR A 102 -1.24 17.49 1.90
N PRO A 103 -1.44 16.79 3.04
CA PRO A 103 -2.32 15.63 3.08
C PRO A 103 -3.77 16.05 2.89
N LEU A 104 -4.48 15.31 2.04
CA LEU A 104 -5.91 15.54 1.78
C LEU A 104 -6.73 14.44 2.44
N ILE A 105 -7.64 14.83 3.32
CA ILE A 105 -8.57 13.92 4.00
C ILE A 105 -9.98 14.23 3.51
N LEU A 106 -10.68 13.21 3.00
CA LEU A 106 -12.07 13.29 2.57
C LEU A 106 -12.95 12.32 3.36
N PRO A 107 -14.10 12.75 3.87
CA PRO A 107 -14.56 14.15 3.93
C PRO A 107 -13.66 15.00 4.84
N PRO A 108 -13.55 16.32 4.60
CA PRO A 108 -12.79 17.21 5.46
C PRO A 108 -13.41 17.25 6.86
N PRO A 109 -12.60 17.22 7.94
CA PRO A 109 -13.13 17.35 9.30
C PRO A 109 -13.72 18.76 9.50
N ALA A 110 -14.75 18.85 10.35
CA ALA A 110 -15.28 20.15 10.74
C ALA A 110 -14.20 20.94 11.49
N ILE A 111 -13.81 22.10 10.94
CA ILE A 111 -12.84 22.98 11.57
C ILE A 111 -13.58 23.80 12.65
N PRO A 112 -13.17 23.76 13.93
CA PRO A 112 -13.80 24.57 14.96
C PRO A 112 -13.52 26.05 14.70
N GLY A 113 -14.58 26.87 14.63
CA GLY A 113 -14.48 28.33 14.46
C GLY A 113 -14.85 28.87 13.06
N VAL A 114 -15.24 28.01 12.12
CA VAL A 114 -15.71 28.45 10.79
C VAL A 114 -17.20 28.83 10.87
N SER A 115 -17.62 29.86 10.13
CA SER A 115 -18.99 30.38 10.14
C SER A 115 -20.02 29.29 9.83
N GLY A 116 -21.21 29.37 10.44
CA GLY A 116 -22.22 28.30 10.37
C GLY A 116 -22.59 27.86 8.95
N MET A 117 -22.53 28.77 7.97
CA MET A 117 -22.89 28.48 6.58
C MET A 117 -21.85 27.60 5.86
N GLU A 118 -20.56 27.82 6.12
CA GLU A 118 -19.47 27.03 5.54
C GLU A 118 -19.37 25.65 6.21
N ALA A 119 -19.58 25.59 7.52
CA ALA A 119 -19.67 24.34 8.26
C ALA A 119 -20.85 23.47 7.79
N GLU A 120 -22.00 24.10 7.53
CA GLU A 120 -23.17 23.41 6.96
C GLU A 120 -22.89 22.95 5.52
N GLY A 121 -22.21 23.77 4.71
CA GLY A 121 -21.78 23.41 3.36
C GLY A 121 -20.83 22.20 3.34
N LEU A 122 -19.85 22.15 4.23
CA LEU A 122 -18.94 21.00 4.38
C LEU A 122 -19.67 19.75 4.87
N THR A 123 -20.64 19.92 5.77
CA THR A 123 -21.48 18.81 6.26
C THR A 123 -22.38 18.27 5.17
N LYS A 124 -23.00 19.15 4.37
CA LYS A 124 -23.79 18.77 3.19
C LYS A 124 -22.93 18.10 2.14
N PHE A 125 -21.77 18.66 1.82
CA PHE A 125 -20.81 18.04 0.92
C PHE A 125 -20.38 16.66 1.40
N GLY A 126 -20.09 16.48 2.70
CA GLY A 126 -19.76 15.19 3.28
C GLY A 126 -20.91 14.16 3.18
N LYS A 127 -22.16 14.62 3.34
CA LYS A 127 -23.37 13.79 3.17
C LYS A 127 -23.63 13.44 1.70
N ASP A 128 -23.53 14.42 0.80
CA ASP A 128 -23.72 14.28 -0.64
C ASP A 128 -22.65 13.38 -1.28
N LEU A 129 -21.42 13.42 -0.73
CA LEU A 129 -20.36 12.50 -1.13
C LEU A 129 -20.74 11.04 -0.86
N SER A 130 -21.58 10.79 0.16
CA SER A 130 -22.05 9.47 0.61
C SER A 130 -20.97 8.38 0.52
N LEU A 131 -19.72 8.75 0.80
CA LEU A 131 -18.61 7.81 0.78
C LEU A 131 -18.76 6.94 2.02
N GLY A 132 -18.89 5.63 1.84
CA GLY A 132 -18.96 4.65 2.94
C GLY A 132 -17.63 4.46 3.68
N GLY A 133 -16.88 5.55 3.91
CA GLY A 133 -15.55 5.55 4.53
C GLY A 133 -14.81 6.87 4.32
N THR A 134 -13.65 6.98 4.96
CA THR A 134 -12.74 8.13 4.86
C THR A 134 -11.57 7.80 3.93
N ILE A 135 -11.16 8.73 3.08
CA ILE A 135 -9.98 8.61 2.23
C ILE A 135 -8.91 9.58 2.75
N GLY A 136 -7.74 9.05 3.12
CA GLY A 136 -6.54 9.84 3.39
C GLY A 136 -5.56 9.70 2.23
N ILE A 137 -5.14 10.82 1.65
CA ILE A 137 -4.14 10.86 0.58
C ILE A 137 -2.89 11.54 1.12
N ASN A 138 -1.77 10.82 1.07
CA ASN A 138 -0.45 11.36 1.37
C ASN A 138 0.45 11.12 0.15
N ILE A 139 1.00 12.20 -0.40
CA ILE A 139 1.90 12.15 -1.53
C ILE A 139 3.31 12.40 -1.00
N THR A 140 4.21 11.44 -1.20
CA THR A 140 5.61 11.56 -0.83
C THR A 140 6.48 11.48 -2.08
N GLY A 141 7.44 12.40 -2.19
CA GLY A 141 8.40 12.40 -3.30
C GLY A 141 9.37 11.22 -3.16
N GLU A 142 9.53 10.46 -4.23
CA GLU A 142 10.51 9.36 -4.26
C GLU A 142 11.93 9.86 -4.53
N ASN A 143 12.10 11.10 -5.00
CA ASN A 143 13.40 11.66 -5.39
C ASN A 143 14.42 11.75 -4.24
N SER A 144 13.97 11.75 -2.99
CA SER A 144 14.85 11.76 -1.81
C SER A 144 15.22 10.35 -1.34
N ARG A 145 14.65 9.31 -1.94
CA ARG A 145 14.97 7.91 -1.63
C ARG A 145 15.99 7.39 -2.64
N LEU A 146 16.93 6.57 -2.18
CA LEU A 146 17.88 5.89 -3.06
C LEU A 146 17.11 4.93 -3.97
N SER A 147 17.22 5.13 -5.29
CA SER A 147 16.55 4.26 -6.26
C SER A 147 17.37 3.00 -6.48
N LEU A 148 16.81 1.83 -6.15
CA LEU A 148 17.42 0.52 -6.40
C LEU A 148 17.76 0.32 -7.87
N ASN A 149 17.02 0.97 -8.78
CA ASN A 149 17.29 0.91 -10.20
C ASN A 149 18.66 1.52 -10.56
N GLN A 150 19.19 2.45 -9.77
CA GLN A 150 20.54 3.01 -9.96
C GLN A 150 21.67 2.02 -9.63
N LEU A 151 21.36 0.84 -9.07
CA LEU A 151 22.35 -0.21 -8.79
C LEU A 151 22.63 -1.10 -10.01
N VAL A 152 21.65 -1.20 -10.92
CA VAL A 152 21.62 -2.19 -12.00
C VAL A 152 21.40 -1.53 -13.35
N TRP A 153 20.46 -0.60 -13.46
CA TRP A 153 20.15 0.07 -14.71
C TRP A 153 20.76 1.45 -14.74
N ASN A 154 21.83 1.58 -15.52
CA ASN A 154 22.37 2.87 -15.87
C ASN A 154 21.41 3.56 -16.85
N LYS A 155 20.51 4.42 -16.35
CA LYS A 155 19.73 5.26 -17.25
C LYS A 155 20.69 6.32 -17.79
N PRO A 156 20.90 6.44 -19.12
CA PRO A 156 21.70 7.52 -19.67
C PRO A 156 21.13 8.83 -19.13
N ALA A 157 21.99 9.68 -18.58
CA ALA A 157 21.61 11.00 -18.13
C ALA A 157 20.84 11.66 -19.29
N GLU A 158 19.54 11.85 -19.12
CA GLU A 158 18.75 12.62 -20.06
C GLU A 158 19.42 13.99 -20.15
N PRO A 159 19.84 14.45 -21.33
CA PRO A 159 20.61 15.67 -21.45
C PRO A 159 19.87 16.77 -20.73
N ALA A 160 20.55 17.37 -19.75
CA ALA A 160 20.04 18.50 -19.00
C ALA A 160 19.46 19.50 -19.99
N LYS A 161 18.14 19.73 -19.94
CA LYS A 161 17.58 20.89 -20.60
C LYS A 161 18.35 22.10 -20.06
N PRO A 162 18.95 22.94 -20.92
CA PRO A 162 19.76 24.06 -20.47
C PRO A 162 18.87 24.98 -19.63
N GLY A 163 19.15 25.05 -18.33
CA GLY A 163 18.41 25.93 -17.42
C GLY A 163 18.33 25.55 -15.94
N SER A 164 18.91 24.44 -15.46
CA SER A 164 19.01 24.18 -14.02
C SER A 164 20.44 24.40 -13.51
N THR A 165 20.82 25.66 -13.40
CA THR A 165 21.99 26.07 -12.60
C THR A 165 21.64 25.88 -11.13
N GLY A 166 21.96 24.70 -10.61
CA GLY A 166 22.06 24.47 -9.16
C GLY A 166 23.33 25.14 -8.67
N THR A 167 23.18 26.32 -8.10
CA THR A 167 24.21 27.08 -7.40
C THR A 167 24.73 26.26 -6.20
N GLN A 168 25.92 25.67 -6.34
CA GLN A 168 26.78 25.41 -5.19
C GLN A 168 27.63 26.67 -4.98
N THR A 169 27.30 27.39 -3.92
CA THR A 169 28.10 28.48 -3.35
C THR A 169 29.44 27.95 -2.84
N GLY A 170 30.51 28.32 -3.54
CA GLY A 170 31.89 28.28 -3.07
C GLY A 170 32.65 29.40 -3.78
N ALA A 171 32.76 30.55 -3.11
CA ALA A 171 33.34 31.76 -3.68
C ALA A 171 34.86 31.82 -3.42
N THR A 172 35.65 31.83 -4.49
CA THR A 172 36.85 32.68 -4.66
C THR A 172 37.06 32.94 -6.16
N ASN A 173 37.51 34.15 -6.47
CA ASN A 173 37.44 34.87 -7.76
C ASN A 173 38.75 34.66 -8.59
N PRO A 174 39.00 35.38 -9.72
CA PRO A 174 38.81 34.94 -11.10
C PRO A 174 40.13 34.78 -11.90
N SER A 175 40.13 34.07 -13.04
CA SER A 175 40.90 34.44 -14.26
C SER A 175 40.72 33.44 -15.42
N ALA A 176 40.50 34.00 -16.61
CA ALA A 176 40.81 33.52 -17.96
C ALA A 176 40.01 32.34 -18.58
N GLN A 177 39.08 32.69 -19.47
CA GLN A 177 38.83 32.02 -20.76
C GLN A 177 39.84 32.54 -21.82
N PRO A 178 40.00 31.98 -23.05
CA PRO A 178 39.33 30.86 -23.77
C PRO A 178 40.39 29.95 -24.50
N PRO A 179 40.17 29.13 -25.60
CA PRO A 179 38.96 28.83 -26.38
C PRO A 179 38.73 27.36 -26.87
N LEU A 180 37.50 27.17 -27.38
CA LEU A 180 37.00 26.32 -28.48
C LEU A 180 37.00 24.77 -28.46
N ALA A 181 35.77 24.27 -28.65
CA ALA A 181 35.30 23.09 -29.40
C ALA A 181 35.61 21.67 -28.88
N THR A 182 34.55 20.93 -28.51
CA THR A 182 34.26 19.56 -29.01
C THR A 182 32.81 19.17 -28.70
N THR A 183 32.09 18.82 -29.77
CA THR A 183 31.23 17.64 -29.98
C THR A 183 30.58 16.95 -28.75
N PRO A 184 29.27 16.62 -28.78
CA PRO A 184 28.59 15.98 -27.65
C PRO A 184 29.22 14.61 -27.35
N ALA A 185 29.84 14.50 -26.17
CA ALA A 185 30.47 13.28 -25.71
C ALA A 185 29.41 12.17 -25.57
N ALA A 186 29.54 11.15 -26.41
CA ALA A 186 29.02 9.83 -26.12
C ALA A 186 29.51 9.43 -24.72
N SER A 187 28.58 9.05 -23.86
CA SER A 187 28.84 8.60 -22.49
C SER A 187 29.88 7.47 -22.48
N ASN A 188 31.11 7.76 -22.08
CA ASN A 188 32.17 6.76 -22.00
C ASN A 188 31.76 5.63 -21.03
N PRO A 189 31.87 4.34 -21.41
CA PRO A 189 31.49 3.20 -20.57
C PRO A 189 32.30 3.12 -19.25
N GLN A 190 33.48 3.74 -19.19
CA GLN A 190 34.28 3.84 -17.96
C GLN A 190 33.64 4.75 -16.91
N GLN A 191 33.13 5.93 -17.29
CA GLN A 191 32.45 6.85 -16.37
C GLN A 191 31.15 6.25 -15.81
N GLN A 192 30.48 5.43 -16.62
CA GLN A 192 29.27 4.71 -16.22
C GLN A 192 29.55 3.64 -15.15
N THR A 193 30.64 2.91 -15.30
CA THR A 193 31.07 1.88 -14.35
C THR A 193 31.48 2.51 -13.01
N GLU A 194 32.13 3.68 -13.05
CA GLU A 194 32.51 4.42 -11.85
C GLU A 194 31.29 4.97 -11.10
N GLN A 195 30.30 5.51 -11.80
CA GLN A 195 29.06 5.98 -11.18
C GLN A 195 28.28 4.84 -10.49
N LEU A 196 28.23 3.65 -11.11
CA LEU A 196 27.64 2.46 -10.51
C LEU A 196 28.40 1.98 -9.27
N LYS A 197 29.74 2.05 -9.29
CA LYS A 197 30.55 1.72 -8.10
C LYS A 197 30.30 2.71 -6.97
N GLN A 198 30.25 4.01 -7.28
CA GLN A 198 29.97 5.06 -6.30
C GLN A 198 28.56 4.94 -5.69
N SER A 199 27.54 4.63 -6.50
CA SER A 199 26.17 4.42 -6.00
C SER A 199 26.06 3.19 -5.10
N ARG A 200 26.75 2.10 -5.46
CA ARG A 200 26.85 0.89 -4.63
C ARG A 200 27.56 1.17 -3.32
N GLU A 201 28.69 1.88 -3.33
CA GLU A 201 29.42 2.22 -2.10
C GLU A 201 28.59 3.12 -1.17
N ALA A 202 27.89 4.11 -1.73
CA ALA A 202 26.99 4.96 -0.96
C ALA A 202 25.86 4.14 -0.32
N MET A 203 25.27 3.18 -1.05
CA MET A 203 24.25 2.29 -0.49
C MET A 203 24.80 1.37 0.58
N ILE A 204 26.02 0.83 0.40
CA ILE A 204 26.70 0.01 1.42
C ILE A 204 26.81 0.81 2.72
N LYS A 205 27.29 2.06 2.67
CA LYS A 205 27.40 2.91 3.86
C LYS A 205 26.06 3.17 4.56
N VAL A 206 25.00 3.42 3.79
CA VAL A 206 23.66 3.66 4.36
C VAL A 206 23.09 2.39 5.00
N VAL A 207 23.20 1.25 4.32
CA VAL A 207 22.74 -0.04 4.86
C VAL A 207 23.56 -0.42 6.09
N ASP A 208 24.85 -0.13 6.11
CA ASP A 208 25.73 -0.38 7.25
C ASP A 208 25.28 0.42 8.48
N GLN A 209 25.01 1.72 8.32
CA GLN A 209 24.47 2.55 9.39
C GLN A 209 23.12 2.04 9.92
N LEU A 210 22.23 1.57 9.02
CA LEU A 210 20.94 1.01 9.42
C LEU A 210 21.10 -0.32 10.16
N LEU A 211 21.98 -1.21 9.67
CA LEU A 211 22.27 -2.48 10.32
C LEU A 211 22.91 -2.26 11.69
N GLN A 212 23.87 -1.34 11.79
CA GLN A 212 24.51 -1.00 13.06
C GLN A 212 23.49 -0.46 14.07
N ARG A 213 22.66 0.51 13.66
CA ARG A 213 21.57 1.03 14.50
C ARG A 213 20.59 -0.08 14.92
N LYS A 214 20.30 -1.03 14.03
CA LYS A 214 19.40 -2.14 14.34
C LYS A 214 20.03 -3.15 15.30
N ARG A 215 21.33 -3.43 15.18
CA ARG A 215 22.09 -4.27 16.12
C ARG A 215 22.15 -3.67 17.51
N GLU A 216 22.29 -2.35 17.62
CA GLU A 216 22.30 -1.63 18.89
C GLU A 216 20.92 -1.62 19.57
N THR A 217 19.85 -1.58 18.79
CA THR A 217 18.47 -1.49 19.32
C THR A 217 17.78 -2.82 19.52
N ASP A 218 18.24 -3.90 18.87
CA ASP A 218 17.58 -5.21 18.85
C ASP A 218 18.59 -6.35 19.04
N GLU A 219 18.67 -6.82 20.28
CA GLU A 219 19.61 -7.87 20.67
C GLU A 219 19.31 -9.23 20.01
N LYS A 220 18.03 -9.54 19.77
CA LYS A 220 17.64 -10.76 19.05
C LYS A 220 18.08 -10.71 17.60
N PHE A 221 17.98 -9.55 16.96
CA PHE A 221 18.52 -9.34 15.62
C PHE A 221 20.03 -9.52 15.60
N ASN A 222 20.75 -8.94 16.56
CA ASN A 222 22.21 -9.07 16.65
C ASN A 222 22.67 -10.53 16.78
N GLN A 223 21.99 -11.32 17.61
CA GLN A 223 22.31 -12.74 17.80
C GLN A 223 22.08 -13.58 16.53
N ARG A 224 21.03 -13.28 15.75
CA ARG A 224 20.69 -14.04 14.53
C ARG A 224 21.47 -13.59 13.29
N ALA A 225 21.74 -12.29 13.16
CA ALA A 225 22.30 -11.67 11.96
C ALA A 225 23.76 -11.22 12.15
N TYR A 226 24.51 -11.86 13.04
CA TYR A 226 25.89 -11.49 13.37
C TYR A 226 26.81 -11.49 12.13
N GLY A 227 26.64 -12.45 11.22
CA GLY A 227 27.41 -12.55 9.98
C GLY A 227 26.89 -11.69 8.82
N LEU A 228 25.75 -11.00 8.97
CA LEU A 228 25.15 -10.25 7.88
C LEU A 228 25.87 -8.92 7.67
N THR A 229 26.70 -8.81 6.63
CA THR A 229 27.32 -7.53 6.24
C THR A 229 26.50 -6.81 5.18
N SER A 230 26.59 -5.49 5.18
CA SER A 230 25.99 -4.62 4.15
C SER A 230 26.49 -4.97 2.74
N GLN A 231 27.75 -5.39 2.62
CA GLN A 231 28.38 -5.84 1.38
C GLN A 231 27.75 -7.13 0.83
N ILE A 232 27.57 -8.14 1.68
CA ILE A 232 26.94 -9.42 1.30
C ILE A 232 25.49 -9.16 0.85
N LEU A 233 24.74 -8.37 1.61
CA LEU A 233 23.34 -8.11 1.30
C LEU A 233 23.16 -7.37 -0.04
N ILE A 234 23.96 -6.33 -0.28
CA ILE A 234 23.88 -5.56 -1.54
C ILE A 234 24.44 -6.37 -2.71
N GLY A 235 25.50 -7.15 -2.50
CA GLY A 235 26.03 -8.05 -3.53
C GLY A 235 25.01 -9.10 -3.94
N ASN A 236 24.33 -9.73 -2.98
CA ASN A 236 23.24 -10.67 -3.24
C ASN A 236 22.08 -9.99 -3.96
N LEU A 237 21.69 -8.78 -3.55
CA LEU A 237 20.60 -8.03 -4.19
C LEU A 237 20.93 -7.67 -5.65
N VAL A 238 22.17 -7.24 -5.92
CA VAL A 238 22.64 -6.99 -7.29
C VAL A 238 22.63 -8.28 -8.11
N ALA A 239 23.13 -9.38 -7.57
CA ALA A 239 23.14 -10.67 -8.25
C ALA A 239 21.73 -11.18 -8.60
N TRP A 240 20.74 -10.89 -7.77
CA TRP A 240 19.34 -11.21 -8.06
C TRP A 240 18.71 -10.28 -9.10
N MET A 241 19.02 -8.98 -9.05
CA MET A 241 18.43 -7.98 -9.95
C MET A 241 19.08 -7.97 -11.34
N ASP A 242 20.38 -8.23 -11.45
CA ASP A 242 21.11 -8.28 -12.71
C ASP A 242 21.30 -9.73 -13.18
N PRO A 243 20.68 -10.14 -14.31
CA PRO A 243 20.88 -11.47 -14.86
C PRO A 243 22.32 -11.73 -15.31
N GLN A 244 23.14 -10.70 -15.56
CA GLN A 244 24.52 -10.83 -16.03
C GLN A 244 25.54 -10.99 -14.88
N THR A 245 25.12 -10.82 -13.62
CA THR A 245 26.02 -10.98 -12.48
C THR A 245 26.21 -12.47 -12.18
N GLU A 246 27.43 -12.96 -12.37
CA GLU A 246 27.80 -14.38 -12.17
C GLU A 246 28.02 -14.75 -10.71
N MET A 247 28.45 -13.80 -9.88
CA MET A 247 28.82 -14.03 -8.48
C MET A 247 27.95 -13.22 -7.53
N ASP A 248 27.51 -13.83 -6.44
CA ASP A 248 26.76 -13.16 -5.38
C ASP A 248 27.65 -12.35 -4.43
N GLY A 249 27.05 -11.75 -3.39
CA GLY A 249 27.78 -10.98 -2.37
C GLY A 249 28.67 -11.81 -1.45
N GLU A 250 28.56 -13.13 -1.49
CA GLU A 250 29.41 -14.10 -0.78
C GLU A 250 30.47 -14.72 -1.71
N GLY A 251 30.49 -14.34 -2.99
CA GLY A 251 31.40 -14.88 -3.99
C GLY A 251 31.03 -16.28 -4.49
N ARG A 252 29.76 -16.70 -4.32
CA ARG A 252 29.23 -17.96 -4.85
C ARG A 252 28.69 -17.78 -6.26
N ASP A 253 28.81 -18.80 -7.09
CA ASP A 253 28.26 -18.79 -8.44
C ASP A 253 26.73 -18.80 -8.36
N LYS A 254 26.10 -17.89 -9.10
CA LYS A 254 24.64 -17.79 -9.16
C LYS A 254 23.97 -19.10 -9.62
N LYS A 255 24.68 -19.95 -10.37
CA LYS A 255 24.19 -21.27 -10.82
C LYS A 255 23.95 -22.23 -9.67
N ASP A 256 24.59 -22.06 -8.53
CA ASP A 256 24.44 -22.97 -7.38
C ASP A 256 23.06 -22.83 -6.69
N TYR A 257 22.25 -21.84 -7.08
CA TYR A 257 20.93 -21.56 -6.52
C TYR A 257 19.75 -22.14 -7.31
N TYR A 258 19.99 -22.65 -8.53
CA TYR A 258 18.96 -23.13 -9.46
C TYR A 258 19.20 -24.58 -9.86
#